data_AF-A0A1F3P291-F1
#
_entry.id   AF-A0A1F3P291-F1
#
_cell.length_a   1.000
_cell.length_b   1.000
_cell.length_c   1.000
_cell.angle_alpha   90.00
_cell.angle_beta   90.00
_cell.angle_gamma   90.00
#
_symmetry.space_group_name_H-M   'P 1'
#
loop_
_entity.id
_entity.type
_entity.pdbx_description
1 polymer ?
#
loop_
_entity_poly.entity_id
_entity_poly.type
_entity_poly.pdbx_seq_one_letter_code
_entity_poly.pdbx_strand_id
1 'polypeptide(L)'
;MSREFNITGTCIAEKHYMVDISENLKEVFQLVEKGNYFTISRPRQFGKTTSLFYLKKMIRKNPDYLVSSISFEGIGDAVFRDEKTFCPFVLKLIGEGFFDDDIQKYLEDSSASVTDIKTLSGYITIFVKKYNKKIVLMIDEVDKSSNNQLFLSFIGMLRNKYLFRDQGEDHTFQSVILAGLHDVRTLKLKLRPDEEQKFNSPWNIATDFKVDMSFDPREISTMLIDYANDKKVEMDIMKIAERIHHYTSGYPFLVSRICKEIDEEILPKKTTKTWSEADIDNAARDISAEWVSNTNYESLVKNIEDNDKLYTLCEELVCGSNSFAFNLLNPTIYLGVIHGLFGKGKENKVDFHNKIYEVIITNYITSKLSLDKSKDIASEAVSVRFERPDGSLDIEKVLLKFQEVIKEKYSQSEVLKSNEFLEKNLRLLFLVFLKPIINGRGFSFKEVETGAEKRIDIVIIFQDEKFVVELKLWRGAEYHKEGMERLKNYMKHEGAEKGYMLIMDKTRHKEFIVENEEGVMMVWI
;
A
#
# COMPACT_ATOMS: atom_id res chain seq x y z
N MET A 1 -6.25 -25.29 18.62
CA MET A 1 -6.52 -23.84 18.54
C MET A 1 -7.41 -23.65 17.32
N SER A 2 -8.44 -22.81 17.40
CA SER A 2 -9.20 -22.42 16.20
C SER A 2 -8.33 -21.57 15.30
N ARG A 3 -8.49 -21.68 13.98
CA ARG A 3 -7.81 -20.80 13.04
C ARG A 3 -8.38 -19.38 13.12
N GLU A 4 -7.56 -18.41 12.77
CA GLU A 4 -7.89 -16.97 12.79
C GLU A 4 -7.32 -16.22 11.58
N PHE A 5 -7.78 -14.99 11.34
CA PHE A 5 -7.13 -14.10 10.38
C PHE A 5 -5.90 -13.45 11.02
N ASN A 6 -4.74 -13.60 10.39
CA ASN A 6 -3.50 -13.03 10.90
C ASN A 6 -3.03 -11.81 10.11
N ILE A 7 -2.64 -10.77 10.83
CA ILE A 7 -2.14 -9.50 10.29
C ILE A 7 -0.72 -9.14 10.78
N THR A 8 -0.12 -10.00 11.61
CA THR A 8 1.19 -9.78 12.23
C THR A 8 2.12 -10.96 11.98
N GLY A 9 3.36 -10.68 11.58
CA GLY A 9 4.35 -11.72 11.32
C GLY A 9 3.95 -12.71 10.22
N THR A 10 4.51 -13.91 10.27
CA THR A 10 4.35 -14.95 9.24
C THR A 10 2.98 -15.62 9.30
N CYS A 11 2.32 -15.76 8.14
CA CYS A 11 1.08 -16.53 8.05
C CYS A 11 1.35 -18.04 7.95
N ILE A 12 0.72 -18.83 8.81
CA ILE A 12 0.91 -20.29 8.93
C ILE A 12 -0.45 -20.95 8.68
N ALA A 13 -0.56 -21.78 7.64
CA ALA A 13 -1.83 -22.34 7.16
C ALA A 13 -2.55 -23.15 8.24
N GLU A 14 -1.80 -23.86 9.08
CA GLU A 14 -2.36 -24.66 10.17
C GLU A 14 -2.98 -23.80 11.30
N LYS A 15 -2.63 -22.51 11.36
CA LYS A 15 -3.09 -21.57 12.39
C LYS A 15 -3.97 -20.45 11.84
N HIS A 16 -3.82 -20.09 10.57
CA HIS A 16 -4.42 -18.89 10.01
C HIS A 16 -5.17 -19.19 8.72
N TYR A 17 -6.27 -18.48 8.49
CA TYR A 17 -6.86 -18.39 7.15
C TYR A 17 -5.96 -17.52 6.28
N MET A 18 -5.58 -18.03 5.11
CA MET A 18 -4.73 -17.32 4.18
C MET A 18 -5.08 -17.67 2.74
N VAL A 19 -4.78 -16.75 1.83
CA VAL A 19 -4.88 -16.96 0.39
C VAL A 19 -3.91 -18.05 -0.06
N ASP A 20 -4.34 -18.88 -1.00
CA ASP A 20 -3.45 -19.83 -1.66
C ASP A 20 -2.46 -19.08 -2.57
N ILE A 21 -1.19 -19.08 -2.17
CA ILE A 21 -0.09 -18.43 -2.88
C ILE A 21 0.73 -19.42 -3.73
N SER A 22 0.24 -20.64 -3.95
CA SER A 22 1.01 -21.71 -4.59
C SER A 22 1.48 -21.35 -6.01
N GLU A 23 0.65 -20.68 -6.81
CA GLU A 23 1.04 -20.24 -8.16
C GLU A 23 2.14 -19.18 -8.13
N ASN A 24 1.99 -18.16 -7.28
CA ASN A 24 3.02 -17.13 -7.08
C ASN A 24 4.36 -17.78 -6.63
N LEU A 25 4.30 -18.75 -5.72
CA LEU A 25 5.51 -19.48 -5.29
C LEU A 25 6.16 -20.29 -6.41
N LYS A 26 5.37 -20.89 -7.31
CA LYS A 26 5.91 -21.59 -8.50
C LYS A 26 6.66 -20.62 -9.41
N GLU A 27 6.10 -19.43 -9.67
CA GLU A 27 6.79 -18.41 -10.47
C GLU A 27 8.11 -17.96 -9.83
N VAL A 28 8.12 -17.72 -8.51
CA VAL A 28 9.35 -17.38 -7.79
C VAL A 28 10.36 -18.53 -7.86
N PHE A 29 9.92 -19.78 -7.75
CA PHE A 29 10.79 -20.94 -7.82
C PHE A 29 11.39 -21.14 -9.22
N GLN A 30 10.68 -20.80 -10.29
CA GLN A 30 11.26 -20.82 -11.65
C GLN A 30 12.49 -19.90 -11.77
N LEU A 31 12.52 -18.77 -11.05
CA LEU A 31 13.71 -17.89 -11.00
C LEU A 31 14.87 -18.60 -10.27
N VAL A 32 14.56 -19.34 -9.21
CA VAL A 32 15.54 -20.14 -8.46
C VAL A 32 16.10 -21.28 -9.31
N GLU A 33 15.26 -21.96 -10.09
CA GLU A 33 15.67 -23.04 -11.00
C GLU A 33 16.59 -22.54 -12.12
N LYS A 34 16.29 -21.36 -12.68
CA LYS A 34 17.15 -20.66 -13.64
C LYS A 34 18.46 -20.16 -13.03
N GLY A 35 18.54 -20.20 -11.71
CA GLY A 35 19.72 -19.84 -10.95
C GLY A 35 19.89 -18.34 -10.75
N ASN A 36 18.80 -17.57 -10.87
CA ASN A 36 18.85 -16.11 -10.84
C ASN A 36 19.29 -15.58 -9.48
N TYR A 37 19.98 -14.45 -9.51
CA TYR A 37 20.12 -13.53 -8.39
C TYR A 37 19.00 -12.49 -8.50
N PHE A 38 18.17 -12.31 -7.48
CA PHE A 38 17.06 -11.35 -7.57
C PHE A 38 16.60 -10.79 -6.22
N THR A 39 15.91 -9.65 -6.28
CA THR A 39 15.39 -8.95 -5.11
C THR A 39 13.87 -8.97 -5.11
N ILE A 40 13.26 -9.37 -4.00
CA ILE A 40 11.83 -9.22 -3.72
C ILE A 40 11.65 -7.89 -2.96
N SER A 41 11.54 -6.79 -3.73
CA SER A 41 11.23 -5.46 -3.20
C SER A 41 9.73 -5.24 -3.25
N ARG A 42 9.09 -5.23 -2.08
CA ARG A 42 7.66 -4.92 -1.93
C ARG A 42 7.44 -4.05 -0.70
N PRO A 43 6.34 -3.27 -0.65
CA PRO A 43 5.96 -2.51 0.54
C PRO A 43 5.94 -3.35 1.82
N ARG A 44 5.95 -2.68 2.98
CA ARG A 44 5.80 -3.35 4.28
C ARG A 44 4.50 -4.16 4.30
N GLN A 45 4.49 -5.28 5.02
CA GLN A 45 3.31 -6.15 5.17
C GLN A 45 2.66 -6.65 3.85
N PHE A 46 3.41 -6.67 2.74
CA PHE A 46 2.97 -7.23 1.46
C PHE A 46 3.25 -8.74 1.30
N GLY A 47 3.34 -9.49 2.41
CA GLY A 47 3.49 -10.95 2.38
C GLY A 47 4.89 -11.49 2.04
N LYS A 48 5.95 -10.67 2.06
CA LYS A 48 7.35 -11.10 1.77
C LYS A 48 7.82 -12.27 2.64
N THR A 49 7.80 -12.09 3.97
CA THR A 49 8.26 -13.11 4.93
C THR A 49 7.42 -14.39 4.85
N THR A 50 6.11 -14.28 4.67
CA THR A 50 5.23 -15.44 4.40
C THR A 50 5.64 -16.17 3.11
N SER A 51 5.89 -15.44 2.03
CA SER A 51 6.30 -16.04 0.75
C SER A 51 7.65 -16.74 0.85
N LEU A 52 8.65 -16.12 1.49
CA LEU A 52 9.94 -16.76 1.75
C LEU A 52 9.81 -18.01 2.61
N PHE A 53 8.97 -17.99 3.65
CA PHE A 53 8.73 -19.15 4.50
C PHE A 53 8.17 -20.34 3.73
N TYR A 54 7.17 -20.12 2.86
CA TYR A 54 6.61 -21.20 2.05
C TYR A 54 7.53 -21.61 0.89
N LEU A 55 8.26 -20.68 0.29
CA LEU A 55 9.30 -21.00 -0.69
C LEU A 55 10.37 -21.88 -0.07
N LYS A 56 10.83 -21.58 1.15
CA LYS A 56 11.75 -22.42 1.94
C LYS A 56 11.16 -23.82 2.17
N LYS A 57 9.89 -23.91 2.61
CA LYS A 57 9.20 -25.20 2.78
C LYS A 57 9.12 -25.99 1.46
N MET A 58 8.86 -25.32 0.34
CA MET A 58 8.76 -25.95 -0.97
C MET A 58 10.12 -26.47 -1.46
N ILE A 59 11.17 -25.66 -1.37
CA ILE A 59 12.53 -26.05 -1.77
C ILE A 59 13.05 -27.21 -0.92
N ARG A 60 12.76 -27.22 0.39
CA ARG A 60 13.16 -28.32 1.31
C ARG A 60 12.57 -29.68 0.92
N LYS A 61 11.45 -29.72 0.21
CA LYS A 61 10.86 -30.98 -0.27
C LYS A 61 11.64 -31.57 -1.45
N ASN A 62 12.48 -30.79 -2.11
CA ASN A 62 13.28 -31.25 -3.24
C ASN A 62 14.68 -31.72 -2.76
N PRO A 63 15.05 -33.00 -2.95
CA PRO A 63 16.31 -33.55 -2.46
C PRO A 63 17.55 -32.95 -3.14
N ASP A 64 17.41 -32.36 -4.33
CA ASP A 64 18.51 -31.76 -5.10
C ASP A 64 18.94 -30.39 -4.56
N TYR A 65 18.12 -29.80 -3.69
CA TYR A 65 18.32 -28.46 -3.17
C TYR A 65 18.67 -28.45 -1.69
N LEU A 66 19.42 -27.41 -1.30
CA LEU A 66 19.58 -26.98 0.09
C LEU A 66 19.14 -25.53 0.16
N VAL A 67 18.56 -25.12 1.29
CA VAL A 67 18.12 -23.73 1.48
C VAL A 67 18.55 -23.21 2.83
N SER A 68 19.29 -22.10 2.81
CA SER A 68 19.60 -21.28 3.98
C SER A 68 18.76 -20.01 3.92
N SER A 69 18.06 -19.71 5.00
CA SER A 69 17.24 -18.50 5.13
C SER A 69 17.68 -17.74 6.36
N ILE A 70 18.18 -16.54 6.16
CA ILE A 70 18.80 -15.69 7.18
C ILE A 70 18.14 -14.31 7.21
N SER A 71 18.32 -13.60 8.31
CA SER A 71 18.00 -12.17 8.44
C SER A 71 19.13 -11.49 9.19
N PHE A 72 19.40 -10.23 8.87
CA PHE A 72 20.32 -9.41 9.63
C PHE A 72 19.62 -8.53 10.68
N GLU A 73 18.31 -8.68 10.83
CA GLU A 73 17.54 -8.02 11.88
C GLU A 73 17.96 -8.49 13.27
N GLY A 74 18.02 -7.56 14.22
CA GLY A 74 18.34 -7.87 15.63
C GLY A 74 19.82 -8.13 15.88
N ILE A 75 20.67 -8.01 14.85
CA ILE A 75 22.12 -8.07 15.01
C ILE A 75 22.62 -6.72 15.54
N GLY A 76 23.37 -6.75 16.64
CA GLY A 76 23.97 -5.56 17.21
C GLY A 76 25.05 -4.94 16.31
N ASP A 77 25.18 -3.61 16.35
CA ASP A 77 26.12 -2.82 15.52
C ASP A 77 27.58 -3.26 15.65
N ALA A 78 27.94 -3.86 16.79
CA ALA A 78 29.29 -4.37 17.06
C ALA A 78 29.79 -5.35 16.01
N VAL A 79 28.90 -6.12 15.38
CA VAL A 79 29.23 -7.10 14.33
C VAL A 79 29.71 -6.43 13.06
N PHE A 80 29.22 -5.22 12.77
CA PHE A 80 29.52 -4.50 11.54
C PHE A 80 30.71 -3.53 11.65
N ARG A 81 31.55 -3.70 12.67
CA ARG A 81 32.69 -2.81 12.95
C ARG A 81 33.87 -3.03 12.02
N ASP A 82 34.20 -4.30 11.76
CA ASP A 82 35.34 -4.71 10.95
C ASP A 82 35.10 -6.10 10.32
N GLU A 83 35.87 -6.42 9.27
CA GLU A 83 35.73 -7.68 8.56
C GLU A 83 36.04 -8.92 9.42
N LYS A 84 36.94 -8.79 10.40
CA LYS A 84 37.36 -9.91 11.27
C LYS A 84 36.25 -10.34 12.22
N THR A 85 35.32 -9.46 12.54
CA THR A 85 34.12 -9.76 13.31
C THR A 85 32.97 -10.16 12.39
N PHE A 86 32.77 -9.40 11.32
CA PHE A 86 31.64 -9.54 10.41
C PHE A 86 31.66 -10.84 9.60
N CYS A 87 32.78 -11.17 8.94
CA CYS A 87 32.86 -12.29 8.01
C CYS A 87 32.67 -13.67 8.68
N PRO A 88 33.33 -13.97 9.82
CA PRO A 88 33.05 -15.22 10.53
C PRO A 88 31.60 -15.29 11.04
N PHE A 89 31.05 -14.17 11.50
CA PHE A 89 29.64 -14.11 11.90
C PHE A 89 28.69 -14.42 10.72
N VAL A 90 28.93 -13.87 9.53
CA VAL A 90 28.12 -14.15 8.35
C VAL A 90 28.15 -15.63 7.98
N LEU A 91 29.31 -16.30 8.07
CA LEU A 91 29.38 -17.74 7.80
C LEU A 91 28.54 -18.55 8.81
N LYS A 92 28.61 -18.19 10.11
CA LYS A 92 27.78 -18.80 11.15
C LYS A 92 26.29 -18.58 10.89
N LEU A 93 25.91 -17.35 10.56
CA LEU A 93 24.52 -16.98 10.26
C LEU A 93 23.98 -17.78 9.07
N ILE A 94 24.76 -17.95 8.00
CA ILE A 94 24.40 -18.82 6.87
C ILE A 94 24.19 -20.27 7.33
N GLY A 95 25.03 -20.76 8.24
CA GLY A 95 24.89 -22.06 8.90
C GLY A 95 23.57 -22.22 9.65
N GLU A 96 23.24 -21.26 10.52
CA GLU A 96 21.99 -21.21 11.29
C GLU A 96 20.73 -21.17 10.42
N GLY A 97 20.85 -20.66 9.19
CA GLY A 97 19.73 -20.60 8.25
C GLY A 97 19.31 -21.97 7.67
N PHE A 98 20.17 -22.99 7.74
CA PHE A 98 19.87 -24.35 7.31
C PHE A 98 19.01 -25.10 8.34
N PHE A 99 18.44 -26.25 7.93
CA PHE A 99 17.76 -27.15 8.88
C PHE A 99 18.67 -28.26 9.43
N ASP A 100 19.82 -28.42 8.78
CA ASP A 100 20.67 -29.59 8.90
C ASP A 100 21.78 -29.25 9.89
N ASP A 101 21.78 -29.90 11.04
CA ASP A 101 22.70 -29.65 12.14
C ASP A 101 24.16 -29.93 11.75
N ASP A 102 24.40 -30.88 10.82
CA ASP A 102 25.75 -31.19 10.34
C ASP A 102 26.28 -30.07 9.44
N ILE A 103 25.42 -29.49 8.59
CA ILE A 103 25.74 -28.30 7.80
C ILE A 103 26.04 -27.12 8.72
N GLN A 104 25.17 -26.88 9.70
CA GLN A 104 25.32 -25.77 10.65
C GLN A 104 26.66 -25.87 11.38
N LYS A 105 26.94 -27.03 11.99
CA LYS A 105 28.18 -27.29 12.72
C LYS A 105 29.41 -27.14 11.83
N TYR A 106 29.37 -27.67 10.61
CA TYR A 106 30.48 -27.55 9.67
C TYR A 106 30.82 -26.08 9.36
N LEU A 107 29.81 -25.24 9.15
CA LEU A 107 29.99 -23.81 8.87
C LEU A 107 30.44 -23.05 10.12
N GLU A 108 29.93 -23.42 11.30
CA GLU A 108 30.38 -22.85 12.57
C GLU A 108 31.86 -23.16 12.85
N ASP A 109 32.28 -24.42 12.72
CA ASP A 109 33.67 -24.83 12.92
C ASP A 109 34.61 -24.14 11.91
N SER A 110 34.15 -23.96 10.67
CA SER A 110 34.91 -23.31 9.61
C SER A 110 35.03 -21.78 9.81
N SER A 111 34.12 -21.17 10.57
CA SER A 111 34.08 -19.71 10.75
C SER A 111 35.35 -19.16 11.37
N ALA A 112 36.03 -19.90 12.25
CA ALA A 112 37.27 -19.47 12.90
C ALA A 112 38.41 -19.16 11.90
N SER A 113 38.33 -19.71 10.68
CA SER A 113 39.32 -19.50 9.61
C SER A 113 38.94 -18.38 8.64
N VAL A 114 37.80 -17.72 8.85
CA VAL A 114 37.31 -16.59 8.03
C VAL A 114 37.64 -15.30 8.75
N THR A 115 38.43 -14.44 8.11
CA THR A 115 38.87 -13.15 8.70
C THR A 115 38.52 -11.94 7.85
N ASP A 116 38.16 -12.15 6.59
CA ASP A 116 37.90 -11.11 5.60
C ASP A 116 36.91 -11.58 4.53
N ILE A 117 36.45 -10.65 3.69
CA ILE A 117 35.46 -10.94 2.64
C ILE A 117 36.01 -11.95 1.61
N LYS A 118 37.32 -11.91 1.35
CA LYS A 118 37.99 -12.80 0.39
C LYS A 118 37.98 -14.25 0.88
N THR A 119 38.35 -14.47 2.13
CA THR A 119 38.33 -15.78 2.79
C THR A 119 36.89 -16.30 2.91
N LEU A 120 35.92 -15.44 3.28
CA LEU A 120 34.50 -15.79 3.26
C LEU A 120 34.05 -16.27 1.87
N SER A 121 34.39 -15.54 0.80
CA SER A 121 34.08 -15.94 -0.58
C SER A 121 34.66 -17.31 -0.93
N GLY A 122 35.93 -17.57 -0.57
CA GLY A 122 36.57 -18.85 -0.78
C GLY A 122 35.89 -20.00 -0.03
N TYR A 123 35.49 -19.76 1.22
CA TYR A 123 34.77 -20.74 2.03
C TYR A 123 33.39 -21.08 1.47
N ILE A 124 32.66 -20.11 0.92
CA ILE A 124 31.40 -20.38 0.21
C ILE A 124 31.64 -21.34 -0.96
N THR A 125 32.71 -21.17 -1.74
CA THR A 125 33.06 -22.09 -2.84
C THR A 125 33.35 -23.50 -2.32
N ILE A 126 34.15 -23.62 -1.26
CA ILE A 126 34.49 -24.91 -0.65
C ILE A 126 33.22 -25.62 -0.16
N PHE A 127 32.36 -24.88 0.55
CA PHE A 127 31.09 -25.37 1.06
C PHE A 127 30.18 -25.90 -0.05
N VAL A 128 29.96 -25.10 -1.10
CA VAL A 128 29.10 -25.50 -2.22
C VAL A 128 29.63 -26.74 -2.94
N LYS A 129 30.95 -26.83 -3.17
CA LYS A 129 31.60 -28.01 -3.76
C LYS A 129 31.43 -29.26 -2.88
N LYS A 130 31.61 -29.12 -1.56
CA LYS A 130 31.53 -30.24 -0.61
C LYS A 130 30.17 -30.91 -0.63
N TYR A 131 29.09 -30.13 -0.59
CA TYR A 131 27.73 -30.66 -0.51
C TYR A 131 27.15 -31.06 -1.87
N ASN A 132 27.73 -30.59 -2.98
CA ASN A 132 27.38 -30.96 -4.35
C ASN A 132 25.85 -30.93 -4.62
N LYS A 133 25.17 -29.91 -4.10
CA LYS A 133 23.73 -29.67 -4.23
C LYS A 133 23.47 -28.24 -4.67
N LYS A 134 22.28 -27.97 -5.20
CA LYS A 134 21.83 -26.61 -5.55
C LYS A 134 21.47 -25.85 -4.28
N ILE A 135 22.36 -24.99 -3.81
CA ILE A 135 22.14 -24.24 -2.56
C ILE A 135 21.48 -22.89 -2.85
N VAL A 136 20.37 -22.59 -2.18
CA VAL A 136 19.64 -21.33 -2.26
C VAL A 136 19.88 -20.53 -0.99
N LEU A 137 20.31 -19.28 -1.12
CA LEU A 137 20.45 -18.35 -0.01
C LEU A 137 19.32 -17.32 -0.05
N MET A 138 18.53 -17.24 1.01
CA MET A 138 17.50 -16.22 1.19
C MET A 138 17.94 -15.27 2.32
N ILE A 139 17.93 -13.98 2.05
CA ILE A 139 18.24 -12.93 3.03
C ILE A 139 17.01 -12.04 3.16
N ASP A 140 16.29 -12.13 4.29
CA ASP A 140 15.15 -11.27 4.58
C ASP A 140 15.61 -9.95 5.22
N GLU A 141 14.76 -8.93 5.11
CA GLU A 141 14.93 -7.59 5.68
C GLU A 141 16.28 -6.88 5.39
N VAL A 142 16.76 -6.97 4.16
CA VAL A 142 18.05 -6.40 3.75
C VAL A 142 18.19 -4.88 3.97
N ASP A 143 17.07 -4.15 4.11
CA ASP A 143 17.07 -2.69 4.33
C ASP A 143 17.59 -2.27 5.70
N LYS A 144 17.49 -3.14 6.72
CA LYS A 144 17.91 -2.80 8.08
C LYS A 144 19.43 -2.70 8.18
N SER A 145 20.15 -3.42 7.32
CA SER A 145 21.62 -3.44 7.29
C SER A 145 22.20 -2.73 6.07
N SER A 146 21.37 -2.22 5.16
CA SER A 146 21.83 -1.59 3.91
C SER A 146 22.63 -0.31 4.10
N ASN A 147 22.51 0.35 5.26
CA ASN A 147 23.30 1.52 5.62
C ASN A 147 24.74 1.16 6.06
N ASN A 148 25.07 -0.13 6.12
CA ASN A 148 26.38 -0.60 6.54
C ASN A 148 27.27 -1.01 5.36
N GLN A 149 28.48 -0.45 5.31
CA GLN A 149 29.45 -0.69 4.23
C GLN A 149 29.92 -2.15 4.14
N LEU A 150 30.07 -2.87 5.25
CA LEU A 150 30.46 -4.29 5.24
C LEU A 150 29.34 -5.17 4.68
N PHE A 151 28.09 -4.87 5.02
CA PHE A 151 26.94 -5.55 4.43
C PHE A 151 26.86 -5.34 2.92
N LEU A 152 27.03 -4.09 2.45
CA LEU A 152 27.09 -3.79 1.01
C LEU A 152 28.24 -4.52 0.31
N SER A 153 29.41 -4.61 0.96
CA SER A 153 30.57 -5.34 0.45
C SER A 153 30.32 -6.84 0.36
N PHE A 154 29.58 -7.42 1.31
CA PHE A 154 29.13 -8.81 1.28
C PHE A 154 28.17 -9.09 0.11
N ILE A 155 27.16 -8.24 -0.09
CA ILE A 155 26.26 -8.35 -1.25
C ILE A 155 27.06 -8.22 -2.57
N GLY A 156 28.02 -7.29 -2.63
CA GLY A 156 28.92 -7.14 -3.77
C GLY A 156 29.77 -8.39 -4.05
N MET A 157 30.24 -9.05 -3.00
CA MET A 157 30.94 -10.33 -3.10
C MET A 157 30.02 -11.42 -3.66
N LEU A 158 28.79 -11.58 -3.13
CA LEU A 158 27.82 -12.55 -3.64
C LEU A 158 27.50 -12.35 -5.12
N ARG A 159 27.35 -11.09 -5.55
CA ARG A 159 27.16 -10.71 -6.96
C ARG A 159 28.33 -11.16 -7.83
N ASN A 160 29.57 -10.91 -7.40
CA ASN A 160 30.74 -11.32 -8.17
C ASN A 160 30.81 -12.84 -8.30
N LYS A 161 30.52 -13.58 -7.23
CA LYS A 161 30.45 -15.05 -7.28
C LYS A 161 29.37 -15.53 -8.25
N TYR A 162 28.20 -14.90 -8.26
CA TYR A 162 27.13 -15.22 -9.20
C TYR A 162 27.59 -15.09 -10.66
N LEU A 163 28.28 -13.98 -11.00
CA LEU A 163 28.85 -13.78 -12.33
C LEU A 163 29.90 -14.83 -12.69
N PHE A 164 30.84 -15.12 -11.78
CA PHE A 164 31.87 -16.11 -12.02
C PHE A 164 31.30 -17.52 -12.18
N ARG A 165 30.23 -17.86 -11.46
CA ARG A 165 29.50 -19.12 -11.64
C ARG A 165 28.90 -19.24 -13.05
N ASP A 166 28.25 -18.19 -13.54
CA ASP A 166 27.68 -18.17 -14.90
C ASP A 166 28.76 -18.29 -15.99
N GLN A 167 29.98 -17.85 -15.69
CA GLN A 167 31.16 -17.99 -16.55
C GLN A 167 31.87 -19.35 -16.39
N GLY A 168 31.46 -20.19 -15.44
CA GLY A 168 32.11 -21.46 -15.12
C GLY A 168 33.42 -21.33 -14.34
N GLU A 169 33.71 -20.16 -13.78
CA GLU A 169 34.94 -19.83 -13.07
C GLU A 169 34.85 -20.06 -11.54
N ASP A 170 33.64 -20.20 -10.99
CA ASP A 170 33.42 -20.40 -9.56
C ASP A 170 32.22 -21.32 -9.27
N HIS A 171 32.20 -21.89 -8.06
CA HIS A 171 31.03 -22.59 -7.52
C HIS A 171 30.46 -21.76 -6.37
N THR A 172 29.19 -21.41 -6.47
CA THR A 172 28.48 -20.61 -5.46
C THR A 172 27.03 -21.05 -5.38
N PHE A 173 26.21 -20.34 -4.61
CA PHE A 173 24.77 -20.56 -4.53
C PHE A 173 24.12 -20.68 -5.92
N GLN A 174 23.19 -21.62 -6.04
CA GLN A 174 22.28 -21.74 -7.18
C GLN A 174 21.46 -20.46 -7.34
N SER A 175 20.97 -19.87 -6.25
CA SER A 175 20.22 -18.63 -6.30
C SER A 175 20.41 -17.85 -4.99
N VAL A 176 20.43 -16.53 -5.10
CA VAL A 176 20.42 -15.61 -3.97
C VAL A 176 19.17 -14.76 -4.08
N ILE A 177 18.32 -14.81 -3.05
CA ILE A 177 17.08 -14.07 -2.95
C ILE A 177 17.24 -13.04 -1.84
N LEU A 178 17.04 -11.77 -2.17
CA LEU A 178 17.15 -10.66 -1.23
C LEU A 178 15.77 -10.05 -1.06
N ALA A 179 15.22 -10.02 0.16
CA ALA A 179 13.90 -9.47 0.40
C ALA A 179 13.97 -8.21 1.26
N GLY A 180 13.19 -7.20 0.87
CA GLY A 180 13.21 -5.89 1.51
C GLY A 180 12.11 -4.96 0.98
N LEU A 181 12.11 -3.74 1.50
CA LEU A 181 11.36 -2.59 1.04
C LEU A 181 12.07 -1.95 -0.15
N HIS A 182 13.34 -1.60 -0.01
CA HIS A 182 14.11 -0.90 -1.01
C HIS A 182 14.70 -1.86 -2.03
N ASP A 183 14.75 -1.41 -3.28
CA ASP A 183 15.62 -2.01 -4.27
C ASP A 183 16.91 -1.17 -4.41
N VAL A 184 17.73 -1.63 -5.36
CA VAL A 184 18.99 -1.02 -5.84
C VAL A 184 18.96 0.50 -5.97
N ARG A 185 17.86 1.05 -6.51
CA ARG A 185 17.69 2.46 -6.87
C ARG A 185 17.43 3.31 -5.64
N THR A 186 16.65 2.82 -4.67
CA THR A 186 16.36 3.59 -3.46
C THR A 186 17.52 3.60 -2.49
N LEU A 187 18.33 2.54 -2.46
CA LEU A 187 19.54 2.51 -1.65
C LEU A 187 20.53 3.61 -2.06
N LYS A 188 20.62 3.92 -3.36
CA LYS A 188 21.43 5.06 -3.85
C LYS A 188 20.96 6.40 -3.27
N LEU A 189 19.65 6.61 -3.17
CA LEU A 189 19.06 7.85 -2.62
C LEU A 189 19.37 8.06 -1.13
N LYS A 190 19.72 7.00 -0.39
CA LYS A 190 20.11 7.06 1.03
C LYS A 190 21.60 7.26 1.25
N LEU A 191 22.42 7.06 0.22
CA LEU A 191 23.86 7.31 0.27
C LEU A 191 24.11 8.81 0.13
N ARG A 192 25.12 9.33 0.83
CA ARG A 192 25.49 10.75 0.72
C ARG A 192 26.05 11.03 -0.69
N PRO A 193 25.90 12.26 -1.24
CA PRO A 193 26.41 12.61 -2.57
C PRO A 193 27.89 12.27 -2.79
N ASP A 194 28.67 12.33 -1.72
CA ASP A 194 30.11 12.04 -1.67
C ASP A 194 30.43 10.52 -1.65
N GLU A 195 29.44 9.66 -1.41
CA GLU A 195 29.53 8.19 -1.45
C GLU A 195 28.97 7.60 -2.78
N GLU A 196 28.14 8.35 -3.51
CA GLU A 196 27.51 7.91 -4.78
C GLU A 196 28.53 7.54 -5.87
N GLN A 197 29.68 8.23 -5.92
CA GLN A 197 30.69 8.01 -6.97
C GLN A 197 31.46 6.69 -6.83
N LYS A 198 31.40 6.00 -5.68
CA LYS A 198 32.23 4.82 -5.40
C LYS A 198 31.57 3.46 -5.65
N PHE A 199 30.25 3.40 -5.84
CA PHE A 199 29.55 2.13 -5.95
C PHE A 199 28.63 2.04 -7.18
N ASN A 200 29.09 1.32 -8.21
CA ASN A 200 28.19 0.64 -9.13
C ASN A 200 27.39 -0.37 -8.31
N SER A 201 26.14 -0.04 -7.98
CA SER A 201 25.36 -0.72 -6.95
C SER A 201 25.42 -2.26 -7.10
N PRO A 202 25.79 -3.01 -6.04
CA PRO A 202 25.99 -4.46 -6.08
C PRO A 202 24.70 -5.27 -6.34
N TRP A 203 23.61 -4.60 -6.67
CA TRP A 203 22.31 -5.18 -6.94
C TRP A 203 21.87 -5.05 -8.41
N ASN A 204 22.66 -4.36 -9.26
CA ASN A 204 22.35 -4.09 -10.68
C ASN A 204 22.29 -5.33 -11.62
N ILE A 205 22.46 -6.55 -11.09
CA ILE A 205 22.35 -7.82 -11.85
C ILE A 205 21.04 -8.55 -11.52
N ALA A 206 20.29 -8.07 -10.53
CA ALA A 206 19.03 -8.68 -10.15
C ALA A 206 18.11 -8.73 -11.37
N THR A 207 17.70 -9.94 -11.78
CA THR A 207 16.61 -10.08 -12.76
C THR A 207 15.39 -9.36 -12.19
N ASP A 208 14.71 -8.56 -13.02
CA ASP A 208 13.50 -7.86 -12.61
C ASP A 208 12.49 -8.84 -11.99
N PHE A 209 12.14 -8.62 -10.72
CA PHE A 209 11.15 -9.43 -10.02
C PHE A 209 9.73 -8.97 -10.40
N LYS A 210 9.17 -9.62 -11.41
CA LYS A 210 7.88 -9.28 -12.02
C LYS A 210 6.67 -10.03 -11.46
N VAL A 211 6.88 -10.95 -10.52
CA VAL A 211 5.79 -11.72 -9.89
C VAL A 211 4.88 -10.75 -9.13
N ASP A 212 3.61 -10.70 -9.50
CA ASP A 212 2.62 -9.95 -8.75
C ASP A 212 2.37 -10.66 -7.41
N MET A 213 2.38 -9.89 -6.33
CA MET A 213 2.14 -10.42 -4.98
C MET A 213 0.86 -9.82 -4.36
N SER A 214 0.14 -9.00 -5.13
CA SER A 214 -1.24 -8.63 -4.80
C SER A 214 -2.16 -9.81 -5.11
N PHE A 215 -3.28 -9.88 -4.40
CA PHE A 215 -4.26 -10.95 -4.58
C PHE A 215 -5.39 -10.51 -5.51
N ASP A 216 -5.68 -11.33 -6.51
CA ASP A 216 -6.90 -11.17 -7.31
C ASP A 216 -8.15 -11.72 -6.58
N PRO A 217 -9.37 -11.37 -7.01
CA PRO A 217 -10.60 -11.85 -6.35
C PRO A 217 -10.73 -13.38 -6.27
N ARG A 218 -10.21 -14.12 -7.24
CA ARG A 218 -10.23 -15.60 -7.23
C ARG A 218 -9.25 -16.13 -6.19
N GLU A 219 -8.08 -15.52 -6.06
CA GLU A 219 -7.13 -15.85 -5.00
C GLU A 219 -7.73 -15.57 -3.62
N ILE A 220 -8.34 -14.40 -3.41
CA ILE A 220 -9.05 -14.05 -2.16
C ILE A 220 -10.15 -15.06 -1.84
N SER A 221 -10.89 -15.54 -2.85
CA SER A 221 -11.96 -16.53 -2.68
C SER A 221 -11.47 -17.83 -2.01
N THR A 222 -10.22 -18.25 -2.26
CA THR A 222 -9.67 -19.48 -1.66
C THR A 222 -9.62 -19.40 -0.13
N MET A 223 -9.23 -18.24 0.40
CA MET A 223 -9.20 -17.96 1.83
C MET A 223 -10.61 -17.91 2.43
N LEU A 224 -11.55 -17.29 1.71
CA LEU A 224 -12.93 -17.15 2.14
C LEU A 224 -13.68 -18.50 2.15
N ILE A 225 -13.44 -19.37 1.16
CA ILE A 225 -13.99 -20.73 1.13
C ILE A 225 -13.55 -21.51 2.36
N ASP A 226 -12.26 -21.46 2.69
CA ASP A 226 -11.67 -22.14 3.83
C ASP A 226 -12.27 -21.63 5.16
N TYR A 227 -12.35 -20.31 5.32
CA TYR A 227 -13.00 -19.67 6.47
C TYR A 227 -14.49 -20.05 6.60
N ALA A 228 -15.26 -19.91 5.52
CA ALA A 228 -16.70 -20.19 5.51
C ALA A 228 -17.00 -21.64 5.88
N ASN A 229 -16.20 -22.59 5.36
CA ASN A 229 -16.33 -24.01 5.64
C ASN A 229 -16.01 -24.36 7.10
N ASP A 230 -14.97 -23.73 7.69
CA ASP A 230 -14.54 -23.99 9.05
C ASP A 230 -15.48 -23.34 10.08
N LYS A 231 -15.83 -22.06 9.92
CA LYS A 231 -16.67 -21.30 10.85
C LYS A 231 -18.17 -21.49 10.63
N LYS A 232 -18.58 -22.14 9.55
CA LYS A 232 -19.97 -22.30 9.10
C LYS A 232 -20.67 -20.95 8.94
N VAL A 233 -20.04 -20.06 8.17
CA VAL A 233 -20.54 -18.73 7.82
C VAL A 233 -21.01 -18.75 6.37
N GLU A 234 -22.22 -18.24 6.11
CA GLU A 234 -22.75 -18.14 4.75
C GLU A 234 -22.37 -16.80 4.10
N MET A 235 -21.92 -16.83 2.86
CA MET A 235 -21.58 -15.63 2.10
C MET A 235 -21.58 -15.91 0.60
N ASP A 236 -21.83 -14.87 -0.21
CA ASP A 236 -21.53 -14.89 -1.64
C ASP A 236 -20.03 -14.67 -1.84
N ILE A 237 -19.28 -15.77 -1.95
CA ILE A 237 -17.82 -15.77 -1.88
C ILE A 237 -17.19 -14.85 -2.93
N MET A 238 -17.64 -14.92 -4.18
CA MET A 238 -17.04 -14.13 -5.26
C MET A 238 -17.38 -12.65 -5.12
N LYS A 239 -18.64 -12.34 -4.80
CA LYS A 239 -19.07 -10.95 -4.60
C LYS A 239 -18.32 -10.29 -3.44
N ILE A 240 -18.14 -11.02 -2.33
CA ILE A 240 -17.36 -10.56 -1.19
C ILE A 240 -15.88 -10.40 -1.54
N ALA A 241 -15.29 -11.34 -2.27
CA ALA A 241 -13.90 -11.24 -2.71
C ALA A 241 -13.66 -10.02 -3.61
N GLU A 242 -14.58 -9.75 -4.54
CA GLU A 242 -14.55 -8.55 -5.40
C GLU A 242 -14.68 -7.26 -4.59
N ARG A 243 -15.56 -7.23 -3.58
CA ARG A 243 -15.72 -6.07 -2.70
C ARG A 243 -14.50 -5.82 -1.82
N ILE A 244 -13.88 -6.89 -1.29
CA ILE A 244 -12.59 -6.78 -0.57
C ILE A 244 -11.51 -6.27 -1.52
N HIS A 245 -11.42 -6.81 -2.73
CA HIS A 245 -10.45 -6.36 -3.73
C HIS A 245 -10.66 -4.88 -4.09
N HIS A 246 -11.90 -4.41 -4.23
CA HIS A 246 -12.22 -3.01 -4.52
C HIS A 246 -11.59 -2.04 -3.50
N TYR A 247 -11.63 -2.36 -2.20
CA TYR A 247 -11.04 -1.49 -1.16
C TYR A 247 -9.52 -1.66 -1.02
N THR A 248 -9.01 -2.87 -1.25
CA THR A 248 -7.64 -3.25 -0.90
C THR A 248 -6.68 -3.28 -2.08
N SER A 249 -7.20 -3.32 -3.32
CA SER A 249 -6.44 -3.63 -4.54
C SER A 249 -5.56 -4.88 -4.38
N GLY A 250 -6.06 -5.89 -3.65
CA GLY A 250 -5.34 -7.13 -3.39
C GLY A 250 -4.17 -7.01 -2.40
N TYR A 251 -4.02 -5.89 -1.68
CA TYR A 251 -2.92 -5.71 -0.72
C TYR A 251 -3.02 -6.72 0.43
N PRO A 252 -2.06 -7.67 0.60
CA PRO A 252 -2.24 -8.84 1.47
C PRO A 252 -2.64 -8.52 2.92
N PHE A 253 -1.98 -7.54 3.55
CA PHE A 253 -2.32 -7.11 4.90
C PHE A 253 -3.75 -6.56 5.01
N LEU A 254 -4.19 -5.74 4.06
CA LEU A 254 -5.51 -5.12 4.09
C LEU A 254 -6.61 -6.16 3.84
N VAL A 255 -6.37 -7.12 2.95
CA VAL A 255 -7.26 -8.27 2.73
C VAL A 255 -7.49 -9.03 4.04
N SER A 256 -6.41 -9.44 4.72
CA SER A 256 -6.52 -10.11 6.02
C SER A 256 -7.12 -9.21 7.09
N ARG A 257 -6.83 -7.90 7.09
CA ARG A 257 -7.32 -6.94 8.08
C ARG A 257 -8.82 -6.73 7.99
N ILE A 258 -9.38 -6.59 6.78
CA ILE A 258 -10.84 -6.53 6.59
C ILE A 258 -11.48 -7.81 7.13
N CYS A 259 -10.98 -8.98 6.72
CA CYS A 259 -11.57 -10.25 7.13
C CYS A 259 -11.52 -10.44 8.66
N LYS A 260 -10.40 -10.03 9.29
CA LYS A 260 -10.23 -10.04 10.73
C LYS A 260 -11.23 -9.13 11.45
N GLU A 261 -11.40 -7.90 10.97
CA GLU A 261 -12.37 -6.96 11.53
C GLU A 261 -13.80 -7.51 11.47
N ILE A 262 -14.16 -8.18 10.38
CA ILE A 262 -15.49 -8.77 10.26
C ILE A 262 -15.67 -9.94 11.23
N ASP A 263 -14.71 -10.88 11.30
CA ASP A 263 -14.80 -12.05 12.18
C ASP A 263 -14.84 -11.68 13.68
N GLU A 264 -14.05 -10.68 14.08
CA GLU A 264 -13.85 -10.34 15.49
C GLU A 264 -14.80 -9.24 16.00
N GLU A 265 -15.16 -8.27 15.15
CA GLU A 265 -15.89 -7.08 15.60
C GLU A 265 -17.32 -6.98 15.03
N ILE A 266 -17.56 -7.40 13.80
CA ILE A 266 -18.87 -7.23 13.14
C ILE A 266 -19.75 -8.46 13.34
N LEU A 267 -19.25 -9.64 12.97
CA LEU A 267 -19.99 -10.90 13.01
C LEU A 267 -20.53 -11.24 14.41
N PRO A 268 -19.80 -11.03 15.53
CA PRO A 268 -20.32 -11.33 16.86
C PRO A 268 -21.52 -10.46 17.28
N LYS A 269 -21.71 -9.30 16.62
CA LYS A 269 -22.84 -8.40 16.87
C LYS A 269 -24.09 -8.77 16.05
N LYS A 270 -23.98 -9.74 15.12
CA LYS A 270 -25.07 -10.17 14.25
C LYS A 270 -25.81 -11.38 14.82
N THR A 271 -27.13 -11.44 14.57
CA THR A 271 -27.98 -12.57 14.92
C THR A 271 -27.77 -13.77 13.99
N THR A 272 -27.38 -13.51 12.74
CA THR A 272 -27.09 -14.52 11.73
C THR A 272 -25.60 -14.51 11.37
N LYS A 273 -25.04 -15.69 11.14
CA LYS A 273 -23.64 -15.88 10.73
C LYS A 273 -23.50 -15.72 9.22
N THR A 274 -23.74 -14.51 8.73
CA THR A 274 -23.63 -14.20 7.29
C THR A 274 -22.74 -12.99 7.05
N TRP A 275 -21.98 -13.01 5.96
CA TRP A 275 -21.28 -11.82 5.45
C TRP A 275 -22.04 -11.24 4.25
N SER A 276 -22.09 -9.93 4.20
CA SER A 276 -22.67 -9.11 3.13
C SER A 276 -21.68 -8.02 2.70
N GLU A 277 -21.90 -7.40 1.56
CA GLU A 277 -21.06 -6.28 1.10
C GLU A 277 -21.09 -5.10 2.08
N ALA A 278 -22.22 -4.89 2.78
CA ALA A 278 -22.31 -3.87 3.81
C ALA A 278 -21.39 -4.16 5.01
N ASP A 279 -21.12 -5.44 5.33
CA ASP A 279 -20.14 -5.79 6.35
C ASP A 279 -18.71 -5.45 5.89
N ILE A 280 -18.43 -5.56 4.57
CA ILE A 280 -17.13 -5.14 4.00
C ILE A 280 -17.00 -3.62 4.05
N ASP A 281 -18.04 -2.89 3.66
CA ASP A 281 -18.07 -1.42 3.69
C ASP A 281 -17.85 -0.91 5.13
N ASN A 282 -18.53 -1.54 6.11
CA ASN A 282 -18.36 -1.23 7.53
C ASN A 282 -16.95 -1.56 8.04
N ALA A 283 -16.39 -2.71 7.68
CA ALA A 283 -15.01 -3.05 8.05
C ALA A 283 -14.01 -2.07 7.44
N ALA A 284 -14.16 -1.72 6.16
CA ALA A 284 -13.31 -0.75 5.47
C ALA A 284 -13.38 0.64 6.13
N ARG A 285 -14.56 1.08 6.56
CA ARG A 285 -14.75 2.28 7.38
C ARG A 285 -13.96 2.19 8.68
N ASP A 286 -14.18 1.14 9.45
CA ASP A 286 -13.67 1.02 10.80
C ASP A 286 -12.13 0.93 10.81
N ILE A 287 -11.53 0.22 9.86
CA ILE A 287 -10.05 0.13 9.75
C ILE A 287 -9.38 1.37 9.15
N SER A 288 -10.15 2.27 8.53
CA SER A 288 -9.66 3.53 7.96
C SER A 288 -9.97 4.74 8.86
N ALA A 289 -10.59 4.50 10.01
CA ALA A 289 -10.99 5.52 10.95
C ALA A 289 -9.78 6.23 11.57
N GLU A 290 -9.94 7.52 11.89
CA GLU A 290 -8.84 8.40 12.31
C GLU A 290 -8.18 7.99 13.64
N TRP A 291 -8.93 7.32 14.51
CA TRP A 291 -8.44 6.82 15.79
C TRP A 291 -7.74 5.46 15.69
N VAL A 292 -7.77 4.83 14.51
CA VAL A 292 -7.09 3.55 14.27
C VAL A 292 -5.68 3.84 13.80
N SER A 293 -4.71 3.68 14.70
CA SER A 293 -3.29 3.70 14.36
C SER A 293 -2.71 2.29 14.40
N ASN A 294 -1.86 1.99 13.43
CA ASN A 294 -0.98 0.84 13.48
C ASN A 294 0.38 1.22 12.87
N THR A 295 1.40 0.41 13.12
CA THR A 295 2.78 0.66 12.70
C THR A 295 2.94 0.83 11.19
N ASN A 296 2.05 0.26 10.38
CA ASN A 296 2.06 0.44 8.93
C ASN A 296 1.52 1.82 8.54
N TYR A 297 0.39 2.24 9.11
CA TYR A 297 -0.19 3.57 8.86
C TYR A 297 0.74 4.69 9.35
N GLU A 298 1.33 4.54 10.53
CA GLU A 298 2.35 5.46 11.06
C GLU A 298 3.55 5.55 10.14
N SER A 299 3.99 4.41 9.57
CA SER A 299 5.08 4.40 8.61
C SER A 299 4.71 5.10 7.30
N LEU A 300 3.46 4.97 6.82
CA LEU A 300 2.99 5.68 5.62
C LEU A 300 3.05 7.19 5.85
N VAL A 301 2.44 7.66 6.94
CA VAL A 301 2.43 9.09 7.31
C VAL A 301 3.84 9.63 7.49
N LYS A 302 4.70 8.90 8.20
CA LYS A 302 6.11 9.29 8.36
C LYS A 302 6.82 9.45 7.02
N ASN A 303 6.67 8.50 6.10
CA ASN A 303 7.31 8.58 4.79
C ASN A 303 6.81 9.79 3.97
N ILE A 304 5.54 10.16 4.11
CA ILE A 304 4.96 11.35 3.48
C ILE A 304 5.57 12.63 4.08
N GLU A 305 5.68 12.72 5.41
CA GLU A 305 6.24 13.90 6.11
C GLU A 305 7.76 14.05 5.91
N ASP A 306 8.49 12.95 5.80
CA ASP A 306 9.94 12.97 5.58
C ASP A 306 10.32 13.48 4.17
N ASN A 307 9.35 13.76 3.28
CA ASN A 307 9.59 14.22 1.91
C ASN A 307 8.53 15.20 1.38
N ASP A 308 8.86 16.50 1.34
CA ASP A 308 7.97 17.57 0.87
C ASP A 308 7.39 17.36 -0.54
N LYS A 309 8.15 16.78 -1.47
CA LYS A 309 7.67 16.50 -2.83
C LYS A 309 6.64 15.39 -2.82
N LEU A 310 6.82 14.39 -1.96
CA LEU A 310 5.87 13.29 -1.79
C LEU A 310 4.60 13.77 -1.09
N TYR A 311 4.73 14.59 -0.05
CA TYR A 311 3.59 15.28 0.60
C TYR A 311 2.78 16.09 -0.42
N THR A 312 3.46 16.92 -1.21
CA THR A 312 2.80 17.76 -2.25
C THR A 312 2.06 16.89 -3.26
N LEU A 313 2.67 15.79 -3.73
CA LEU A 313 2.01 14.88 -4.67
C LEU A 313 0.79 14.19 -4.04
N CYS A 314 0.86 13.79 -2.77
CA CYS A 314 -0.30 13.25 -2.05
C CYS A 314 -1.43 14.28 -1.95
N GLU A 315 -1.12 15.54 -1.62
CA GLU A 315 -2.10 16.63 -1.57
C GLU A 315 -2.77 16.86 -2.94
N GLU A 316 -1.98 16.88 -4.02
CA GLU A 316 -2.50 17.01 -5.39
C GLU A 316 -3.43 15.85 -5.80
N LEU A 317 -3.09 14.62 -5.41
CA LEU A 317 -3.91 13.43 -5.66
C LEU A 317 -5.18 13.41 -4.80
N VAL A 318 -5.09 13.82 -3.52
CA VAL A 318 -6.28 14.03 -2.66
C VAL A 318 -7.21 15.06 -3.30
N CYS A 319 -6.64 16.09 -3.90
CA CYS A 319 -7.39 17.17 -4.53
C CYS A 319 -7.92 16.85 -5.94
N GLY A 320 -7.42 15.80 -6.60
CA GLY A 320 -7.88 15.40 -7.94
C GLY A 320 -7.81 16.51 -9.01
N SER A 321 -7.05 17.58 -8.76
CA SER A 321 -6.94 18.75 -9.63
C SER A 321 -5.94 18.53 -10.78
N ASN A 322 -5.01 17.61 -10.57
CA ASN A 322 -3.95 17.31 -11.50
C ASN A 322 -3.83 15.80 -11.68
N SER A 323 -3.64 15.37 -12.92
CA SER A 323 -3.30 13.98 -13.25
C SER A 323 -1.84 13.87 -13.60
N PHE A 324 -1.13 12.95 -12.97
CA PHE A 324 0.30 12.73 -13.21
C PHE A 324 0.47 11.44 -14.01
N ALA A 325 1.30 11.47 -15.06
CA ALA A 325 1.65 10.26 -15.78
C ALA A 325 2.44 9.31 -14.87
N PHE A 326 2.06 8.03 -14.85
CA PHE A 326 2.75 7.02 -14.07
C PHE A 326 4.11 6.71 -14.71
N ASN A 327 5.17 7.24 -14.12
CA ASN A 327 6.54 7.05 -14.60
C ASN A 327 7.48 6.75 -13.43
N LEU A 328 7.95 5.51 -13.34
CA LEU A 328 8.88 5.04 -12.30
C LEU A 328 10.30 5.64 -12.42
N LEU A 329 10.59 6.41 -13.47
CA LEU A 329 11.82 7.21 -13.56
C LEU A 329 11.70 8.54 -12.79
N ASN A 330 10.49 8.96 -12.44
CA ASN A 330 10.28 10.09 -11.54
C ASN A 330 10.56 9.63 -10.10
N PRO A 331 11.57 10.19 -9.40
CA PRO A 331 11.96 9.74 -8.07
C PRO A 331 10.83 9.83 -7.03
N THR A 332 9.96 10.85 -7.12
CA THR A 332 8.85 11.03 -6.18
C THR A 332 7.77 9.96 -6.38
N ILE A 333 7.39 9.67 -7.63
CA ILE A 333 6.41 8.63 -7.95
C ILE A 333 6.94 7.27 -7.53
N TYR A 334 8.20 6.99 -7.89
CA TYR A 334 8.87 5.74 -7.55
C TYR A 334 8.98 5.52 -6.04
N LEU A 335 9.35 6.56 -5.28
CA LEU A 335 9.37 6.52 -3.82
C LEU A 335 7.99 6.17 -3.23
N GLY A 336 6.92 6.80 -3.75
CA GLY A 336 5.56 6.49 -3.33
C GLY A 336 5.13 5.06 -3.65
N VAL A 337 5.52 4.50 -4.81
CA VAL A 337 5.27 3.09 -5.16
C VAL A 337 5.97 2.13 -4.19
N ILE A 338 7.24 2.39 -3.85
CA ILE A 338 7.99 1.56 -2.88
C ILE A 338 7.31 1.53 -1.52
N HIS A 339 6.84 2.68 -1.06
CA HIS A 339 6.14 2.78 0.22
C HIS A 339 4.71 2.22 0.18
N GLY A 340 4.23 1.77 -0.99
CA GLY A 340 2.88 1.25 -1.17
C GLY A 340 1.81 2.34 -1.18
N LEU A 341 2.20 3.61 -1.34
CA LEU A 341 1.29 4.74 -1.43
C LEU A 341 0.63 4.80 -2.79
N PHE A 342 1.39 4.58 -3.87
CA PHE A 342 0.91 4.75 -5.24
C PHE A 342 0.88 3.45 -6.03
N GLY A 343 -0.10 3.37 -6.92
CA GLY A 343 -0.23 2.35 -7.93
C GLY A 343 -0.41 2.96 -9.32
N LYS A 344 -0.49 2.09 -10.32
CA LYS A 344 -0.79 2.48 -11.69
C LYS A 344 -2.31 2.48 -11.88
N GLY A 345 -2.91 3.66 -11.91
CA GLY A 345 -4.34 3.85 -12.17
C GLY A 345 -4.73 3.70 -13.65
N LYS A 346 -5.97 4.06 -13.99
CA LYS A 346 -6.44 4.02 -15.38
C LYS A 346 -5.65 5.01 -16.24
N GLU A 347 -5.62 4.78 -17.55
CA GLU A 347 -4.87 5.59 -18.53
C GLU A 347 -3.36 5.75 -18.23
N ASN A 348 -2.76 4.85 -17.45
CA ASN A 348 -1.36 4.95 -16.99
C ASN A 348 -1.09 6.22 -16.14
N LYS A 349 -2.04 6.65 -15.32
CA LYS A 349 -1.87 7.76 -14.37
C LYS A 349 -1.45 7.26 -12.98
N VAL A 350 -0.83 8.14 -12.20
CA VAL A 350 -0.55 7.90 -10.78
C VAL A 350 -1.86 7.96 -10.02
N ASP A 351 -2.10 6.96 -9.19
CA ASP A 351 -3.22 6.89 -8.27
C ASP A 351 -2.76 6.31 -6.92
N PHE A 352 -3.56 6.44 -5.88
CA PHE A 352 -3.31 5.71 -4.64
C PHE A 352 -3.38 4.21 -4.87
N HIS A 353 -2.55 3.44 -4.16
CA HIS A 353 -2.46 1.99 -4.38
C HIS A 353 -3.79 1.29 -4.05
N ASN A 354 -4.53 1.78 -3.05
CA ASN A 354 -5.80 1.22 -2.61
C ASN A 354 -6.64 2.31 -1.91
N LYS A 355 -7.95 2.08 -1.83
CA LYS A 355 -8.92 3.04 -1.28
C LYS A 355 -8.74 3.27 0.21
N ILE A 356 -8.33 2.26 0.98
CA ILE A 356 -8.08 2.40 2.41
C ILE A 356 -6.96 3.42 2.66
N TYR A 357 -5.84 3.29 1.94
CA TYR A 357 -4.74 4.25 2.04
C TYR A 357 -5.13 5.63 1.53
N GLU A 358 -5.91 5.72 0.46
CA GLU A 358 -6.47 7.00 0.00
C GLU A 358 -7.29 7.70 1.09
N VAL A 359 -8.16 6.97 1.80
CA VAL A 359 -8.96 7.51 2.91
C VAL A 359 -8.07 7.95 4.07
N ILE A 360 -7.11 7.12 4.48
CA ILE A 360 -6.18 7.43 5.57
C ILE A 360 -5.36 8.69 5.26
N ILE A 361 -4.82 8.80 4.03
CA ILE A 361 -4.02 9.95 3.59
C ILE A 361 -4.90 11.19 3.47
N THR A 362 -6.12 11.05 2.94
CA THR A 362 -7.09 12.16 2.88
C THR A 362 -7.44 12.67 4.28
N ASN A 363 -7.72 11.77 5.22
CA ASN A 363 -7.98 12.12 6.63
C ASN A 363 -6.78 12.83 7.26
N TYR A 364 -5.56 12.32 7.03
CA TYR A 364 -4.34 12.95 7.53
C TYR A 364 -4.14 14.38 6.99
N ILE A 365 -4.20 14.55 5.67
CA ILE A 365 -4.01 15.86 5.03
C ILE A 365 -5.09 16.84 5.46
N THR A 366 -6.36 16.42 5.48
CA THR A 366 -7.48 17.29 5.91
C THR A 366 -7.36 17.67 7.38
N SER A 367 -6.95 16.74 8.25
CA SER A 367 -6.65 17.03 9.67
C SER A 367 -5.55 18.09 9.80
N LYS A 368 -4.45 17.95 9.05
CA LYS A 368 -3.36 18.94 9.04
C LYS A 368 -3.81 20.32 8.54
N LEU A 369 -4.62 20.35 7.48
CA LEU A 369 -5.20 21.58 6.93
C LEU A 369 -6.21 22.23 7.89
N SER A 370 -6.95 21.46 8.69
CA SER A 370 -7.92 22.00 9.65
C SER A 370 -7.27 22.80 10.78
N LEU A 371 -5.99 22.52 11.09
CA LEU A 371 -5.20 23.28 12.07
C LEU A 371 -4.63 24.58 11.51
N ASP A 372 -4.65 24.74 10.18
CA ASP A 372 -4.25 25.98 9.52
C ASP A 372 -5.37 27.02 9.64
N LYS A 373 -5.13 28.03 10.48
CA LYS A 373 -6.07 29.14 10.73
C LYS A 373 -6.45 29.89 9.44
N SER A 374 -5.65 29.81 8.37
CA SER A 374 -5.98 30.42 7.09
C SER A 374 -7.07 29.68 6.29
N LYS A 375 -7.39 28.44 6.69
CA LYS A 375 -8.41 27.56 6.11
C LYS A 375 -9.51 27.19 7.12
N ASP A 376 -9.79 28.07 8.08
CA ASP A 376 -10.74 27.86 9.18
C ASP A 376 -12.21 27.79 8.69
N ILE A 377 -12.55 26.70 8.00
CA ILE A 377 -13.89 26.37 7.53
C ILE A 377 -14.52 25.27 8.39
N ALA A 378 -13.69 24.47 9.07
CA ALA A 378 -14.12 23.36 9.92
C ALA A 378 -14.92 23.84 11.14
N SER A 379 -14.59 25.01 11.72
CA SER A 379 -15.33 25.60 12.84
C SER A 379 -16.79 25.94 12.48
N GLU A 380 -17.04 26.34 11.23
CA GLU A 380 -18.39 26.65 10.72
C GLU A 380 -19.28 25.41 10.57
N ALA A 381 -18.67 24.24 10.37
CA ALA A 381 -19.40 22.98 10.32
C ALA A 381 -19.84 22.54 11.72
N VAL A 382 -19.03 22.76 12.74
CA VAL A 382 -19.34 22.32 14.12
C VAL A 382 -20.46 23.17 14.76
N SER A 383 -20.72 24.38 14.25
CA SER A 383 -21.75 25.28 14.76
C SER A 383 -23.18 24.90 14.34
N VAL A 384 -23.35 23.92 13.45
CA VAL A 384 -24.64 23.53 12.86
C VAL A 384 -24.90 22.04 13.06
N ARG A 385 -26.14 21.68 13.41
CA ARG A 385 -26.60 20.28 13.40
C ARG A 385 -27.08 19.89 12.00
N PHE A 386 -26.43 18.90 11.40
CA PHE A 386 -26.77 18.37 10.06
C PHE A 386 -27.56 17.06 10.08
N GLU A 387 -27.81 16.50 11.26
CA GLU A 387 -28.62 15.27 11.40
C GLU A 387 -30.11 15.59 11.35
N ARG A 388 -30.84 14.75 10.63
CA ARG A 388 -32.30 14.69 10.68
C ARG A 388 -32.77 14.07 12.01
N PRO A 389 -34.06 14.20 12.38
CA PRO A 389 -34.59 13.65 13.63
C PRO A 389 -34.41 12.13 13.79
N ASP A 390 -34.33 11.39 12.69
CA ASP A 390 -34.09 9.94 12.65
C ASP A 390 -32.60 9.56 12.76
N GLY A 391 -31.71 10.54 12.77
CA GLY A 391 -30.26 10.34 12.82
C GLY A 391 -29.58 10.24 11.46
N SER A 392 -30.30 10.31 10.34
CA SER A 392 -29.73 10.34 8.99
C SER A 392 -29.07 11.70 8.68
N LEU A 393 -28.18 11.72 7.69
CA LEU A 393 -27.48 12.94 7.29
C LEU A 393 -28.33 13.78 6.34
N ASP A 394 -28.54 15.06 6.67
CA ASP A 394 -29.12 16.03 5.75
C ASP A 394 -28.06 16.60 4.82
N ILE A 395 -27.70 15.84 3.78
CA ILE A 395 -26.66 16.25 2.81
C ILE A 395 -27.02 17.54 2.07
N GLU A 396 -28.31 17.80 1.81
CA GLU A 396 -28.76 19.04 1.16
C GLU A 396 -28.37 20.25 2.03
N LYS A 397 -28.62 20.16 3.34
CA LYS A 397 -28.21 21.18 4.30
C LYS A 397 -26.69 21.35 4.39
N VAL A 398 -25.92 20.26 4.29
CA VAL A 398 -24.45 20.32 4.26
C VAL A 398 -23.96 21.14 3.07
N LEU A 399 -24.47 20.87 1.86
CA LEU A 399 -24.06 21.56 0.64
C LEU A 399 -24.45 23.04 0.65
N LEU A 400 -25.65 23.36 1.13
CA LEU A 400 -26.12 24.74 1.27
C LEU A 400 -25.29 25.52 2.29
N LYS A 401 -24.96 24.91 3.43
CA LYS A 401 -24.12 25.56 4.44
C LYS A 401 -22.71 25.78 3.92
N PHE A 402 -22.15 24.82 3.18
CA PHE A 402 -20.86 24.99 2.52
C PHE A 402 -20.89 26.17 1.54
N GLN A 403 -21.91 26.28 0.69
CA GLN A 403 -22.11 27.39 -0.23
C GLN A 403 -22.14 28.75 0.50
N GLU A 404 -22.88 28.84 1.61
CA GLU A 404 -22.95 30.04 2.46
C GLU A 404 -21.58 30.42 3.01
N VAL A 405 -20.84 29.47 3.57
CA VAL A 405 -19.52 29.73 4.16
C VAL A 405 -18.51 30.18 3.10
N ILE A 406 -18.55 29.59 1.89
CA ILE A 406 -17.70 30.03 0.78
C ILE A 406 -18.06 31.46 0.36
N LYS A 407 -19.35 31.78 0.28
CA LYS A 407 -19.83 33.13 0.00
C LYS A 407 -19.35 34.12 1.05
N GLU A 408 -19.46 33.82 2.34
CA GLU A 408 -19.06 34.73 3.42
C GLU A 408 -17.55 34.98 3.44
N LYS A 409 -16.75 33.91 3.41
CA LYS A 409 -15.30 33.99 3.61
C LYS A 409 -14.52 34.39 2.35
N TYR A 410 -15.02 34.03 1.16
CA TYR A 410 -14.24 34.15 -0.07
C TYR A 410 -14.87 35.03 -1.15
N SER A 411 -16.15 35.43 -1.08
CA SER A 411 -16.80 36.21 -2.16
C SER A 411 -16.15 37.55 -2.50
N GLN A 412 -15.34 38.11 -1.60
CA GLN A 412 -14.60 39.37 -1.81
C GLN A 412 -13.11 39.14 -2.09
N SER A 413 -12.65 37.90 -2.06
CA SER A 413 -11.25 37.56 -2.27
C SER A 413 -10.90 37.52 -3.77
N GLU A 414 -9.79 38.14 -4.17
CA GLU A 414 -9.25 37.98 -5.53
C GLU A 414 -8.90 36.53 -5.87
N VAL A 415 -8.75 35.72 -4.82
CA VAL A 415 -8.37 34.32 -4.88
C VAL A 415 -9.45 33.47 -5.59
N LEU A 416 -10.74 33.81 -5.51
CA LEU A 416 -11.81 33.16 -6.30
C LEU A 416 -11.71 33.47 -7.81
N LYS A 417 -10.87 34.40 -8.26
CA LYS A 417 -10.68 34.70 -9.69
C LYS A 417 -9.68 33.75 -10.37
N SER A 418 -8.90 32.99 -9.61
CA SER A 418 -7.94 32.02 -10.14
C SER A 418 -8.59 30.65 -10.34
N ASN A 419 -8.52 30.12 -11.56
CA ASN A 419 -8.96 28.74 -11.85
C ASN A 419 -8.21 27.73 -10.96
N GLU A 420 -6.93 27.97 -10.65
CA GLU A 420 -6.10 27.08 -9.83
C GLU A 420 -6.59 27.04 -8.38
N PHE A 421 -7.05 28.18 -7.86
CA PHE A 421 -7.66 28.20 -6.52
C PHE A 421 -9.03 27.55 -6.49
N LEU A 422 -9.91 27.89 -7.43
CA LEU A 422 -11.27 27.33 -7.54
C LEU A 422 -11.22 25.80 -7.54
N GLU A 423 -10.30 25.22 -8.31
CA GLU A 423 -10.24 23.79 -8.47
C GLU A 423 -9.54 23.09 -7.29
N LYS A 424 -8.38 23.60 -6.87
CA LYS A 424 -7.58 22.94 -5.83
C LYS A 424 -8.10 23.22 -4.42
N ASN A 425 -8.31 24.49 -4.11
CA ASN A 425 -8.59 24.89 -2.73
C ASN A 425 -10.04 24.63 -2.32
N LEU A 426 -11.04 24.78 -3.20
CA LEU A 426 -12.43 24.51 -2.81
C LEU A 426 -12.71 23.03 -2.55
N ARG A 427 -12.05 22.11 -3.27
CA ARG A 427 -12.15 20.67 -3.02
C ARG A 427 -11.58 20.29 -1.66
N LEU A 428 -10.37 20.76 -1.37
CA LEU A 428 -9.75 20.56 -0.06
C LEU A 428 -10.58 21.20 1.05
N LEU A 429 -11.10 22.42 0.83
CA LEU A 429 -11.98 23.09 1.78
C LEU A 429 -13.29 22.31 2.00
N PHE A 430 -13.89 21.72 0.96
CA PHE A 430 -15.07 20.88 1.13
C PHE A 430 -14.77 19.62 1.94
N LEU A 431 -13.65 18.95 1.66
CA LEU A 431 -13.22 17.78 2.45
C LEU A 431 -12.97 18.16 3.92
N VAL A 432 -12.31 19.30 4.17
CA VAL A 432 -12.09 19.84 5.53
C VAL A 432 -13.41 20.23 6.22
N PHE A 433 -14.36 20.81 5.49
CA PHE A 433 -15.69 21.17 5.99
C PHE A 433 -16.54 19.94 6.33
N LEU A 434 -16.50 18.92 5.48
CA LEU A 434 -17.25 17.68 5.64
C LEU A 434 -16.74 16.84 6.82
N LYS A 435 -15.42 16.87 7.06
CA LYS A 435 -14.73 16.06 8.07
C LYS A 435 -15.41 16.07 9.45
N PRO A 436 -15.65 17.23 10.12
CA PRO A 436 -16.31 17.26 11.42
C PRO A 436 -17.77 16.79 11.40
N ILE A 437 -18.44 16.86 10.24
CA ILE A 437 -19.86 16.49 10.09
C ILE A 437 -20.03 14.98 10.14
N ILE A 438 -19.14 14.26 9.46
CA ILE A 438 -19.21 12.80 9.35
C ILE A 438 -18.43 12.06 10.44
N ASN A 439 -17.66 12.78 11.27
CA ASN A 439 -16.72 12.15 12.19
C ASN A 439 -17.44 11.22 13.20
N GLY A 440 -16.92 10.00 13.36
CA GLY A 440 -17.45 8.98 14.28
C GLY A 440 -18.77 8.32 13.87
N ARG A 441 -19.41 8.73 12.77
CA ARG A 441 -20.72 8.19 12.32
C ARG A 441 -20.82 7.92 10.81
N GLY A 442 -19.84 8.37 10.04
CA GLY A 442 -19.75 8.12 8.60
C GLY A 442 -18.31 8.15 8.10
N PHE A 443 -18.14 7.84 6.83
CA PHE A 443 -16.88 7.97 6.11
C PHE A 443 -17.11 8.45 4.70
N SER A 444 -16.10 9.11 4.15
CA SER A 444 -16.11 9.52 2.75
C SER A 444 -14.86 9.02 2.06
N PHE A 445 -15.01 8.58 0.83
CA PHE A 445 -13.89 8.27 -0.06
C PHE A 445 -14.16 8.86 -1.43
N LYS A 446 -13.09 9.04 -2.19
CA LYS A 446 -13.17 9.56 -3.54
C LYS A 446 -13.32 8.40 -4.52
N GLU A 447 -14.13 8.61 -5.53
CA GLU A 447 -14.02 7.88 -6.79
C GLU A 447 -13.36 8.82 -7.79
N VAL A 448 -12.08 8.59 -8.06
CA VAL A 448 -11.37 9.34 -9.08
C VAL A 448 -11.52 8.58 -10.39
N GLU A 449 -12.42 9.03 -11.26
CA GLU A 449 -12.31 8.68 -12.67
C GLU A 449 -11.17 9.48 -13.28
N THR A 450 -9.99 8.86 -13.35
CA THR A 450 -8.81 9.45 -13.98
C THR A 450 -9.08 9.70 -15.47
N GLY A 451 -9.31 10.97 -15.82
CA GLY A 451 -9.50 11.50 -17.18
C GLY A 451 -8.99 12.94 -17.27
N ALA A 452 -9.07 13.58 -18.44
CA ALA A 452 -8.66 14.98 -18.65
C ALA A 452 -9.56 16.03 -17.96
N GLU A 453 -10.62 15.56 -17.30
CA GLU A 453 -11.79 16.36 -16.96
C GLU A 453 -11.71 17.04 -15.60
N LYS A 454 -10.72 16.65 -14.78
CA LYS A 454 -10.45 17.25 -13.47
C LYS A 454 -11.72 17.36 -12.61
N ARG A 455 -12.26 16.22 -12.15
CA ARG A 455 -13.43 16.11 -11.26
C ARG A 455 -13.12 15.25 -10.04
N ILE A 456 -13.89 15.40 -8.96
CA ILE A 456 -13.93 14.44 -7.85
C ILE A 456 -15.38 14.06 -7.60
N ASP A 457 -15.65 12.76 -7.64
CA ASP A 457 -16.87 12.20 -7.08
C ASP A 457 -16.56 11.76 -5.65
N ILE A 458 -17.25 12.35 -4.68
CA ILE A 458 -17.11 12.00 -3.26
C ILE A 458 -18.30 11.13 -2.90
N VAL A 459 -18.01 9.89 -2.52
CA VAL A 459 -19.00 8.99 -1.93
C VAL A 459 -18.95 9.21 -0.42
N ILE A 460 -20.08 9.59 0.16
CA ILE A 460 -20.26 9.77 1.60
C ILE A 460 -21.18 8.67 2.07
N ILE A 461 -20.71 7.84 2.99
CA ILE A 461 -21.50 6.82 3.65
C ILE A 461 -21.69 7.26 5.09
N PHE A 462 -22.92 7.52 5.49
CA PHE A 462 -23.26 7.94 6.84
C PHE A 462 -24.29 6.97 7.40
N GLN A 463 -23.91 6.23 8.45
CA GLN A 463 -24.63 5.03 8.87
C GLN A 463 -24.77 4.04 7.70
N ASP A 464 -25.99 3.77 7.24
CA ASP A 464 -26.28 2.85 6.12
C ASP A 464 -26.73 3.57 4.84
N GLU A 465 -26.72 4.92 4.84
CA GLU A 465 -27.09 5.73 3.68
C GLU A 465 -25.85 6.15 2.87
N LYS A 466 -25.97 6.06 1.54
CA LYS A 466 -24.92 6.47 0.58
C LYS A 466 -25.34 7.74 -0.16
N PHE A 467 -24.45 8.72 -0.18
CA PHE A 467 -24.61 9.97 -0.92
C PHE A 467 -23.47 10.13 -1.92
N VAL A 468 -23.79 10.54 -3.14
CA VAL A 468 -22.79 10.84 -4.18
C VAL A 468 -22.80 12.34 -4.45
N VAL A 469 -21.64 12.98 -4.23
CA VAL A 469 -21.44 14.41 -4.46
C VAL A 469 -20.34 14.61 -5.50
N GLU A 470 -20.70 15.12 -6.68
CA GLU A 470 -19.74 15.48 -7.73
C GLU A 470 -19.27 16.95 -7.53
N LEU A 471 -17.95 17.16 -7.47
CA LEU A 471 -17.34 18.49 -7.40
C LEU A 471 -16.68 18.82 -8.73
N LYS A 472 -17.24 19.81 -9.45
CA LYS A 472 -16.77 20.17 -10.80
C LYS A 472 -16.65 21.68 -11.01
N LEU A 473 -15.72 22.06 -11.88
CA LEU A 473 -15.64 23.40 -12.44
C LEU A 473 -16.58 23.50 -13.64
N TRP A 474 -17.34 24.58 -13.75
CA TRP A 474 -18.13 24.88 -14.93
C TRP A 474 -17.23 25.16 -16.14
N ARG A 475 -17.45 24.42 -17.23
CA ARG A 475 -16.71 24.54 -18.50
C ARG A 475 -17.62 24.72 -19.71
N GLY A 476 -18.91 24.96 -19.50
CA GLY A 476 -19.93 25.08 -20.55
C GLY A 476 -20.98 23.96 -20.51
N ALA A 477 -22.03 24.13 -21.30
CA ALA A 477 -23.23 23.31 -21.27
C ALA A 477 -23.01 21.85 -21.72
N GLU A 478 -22.16 21.63 -22.73
CA GLU A 478 -21.86 20.28 -23.24
C GLU A 478 -21.17 19.42 -22.18
N TYR A 479 -20.11 19.96 -21.56
CA TYR A 479 -19.42 19.32 -20.43
C TYR A 479 -20.36 19.06 -19.24
N HIS A 480 -21.29 19.99 -18.97
CA HIS A 480 -22.26 19.81 -17.90
C HIS A 480 -23.24 18.68 -18.17
N LYS A 481 -23.76 18.57 -19.40
CA LYS A 481 -24.67 17.50 -19.80
C LYS A 481 -24.03 16.12 -19.70
N GLU A 482 -22.78 16.00 -20.15
CA GLU A 482 -22.01 14.75 -19.98
C GLU A 482 -21.85 14.38 -18.50
N GLY A 483 -21.52 15.35 -17.64
CA GLY A 483 -21.43 15.12 -16.19
C GLY A 483 -22.74 14.62 -15.59
N MET A 484 -23.87 15.20 -16.00
CA MET A 484 -25.21 14.79 -15.53
C MET A 484 -25.55 13.35 -15.92
N GLU A 485 -25.28 12.93 -17.17
CA GLU A 485 -25.52 11.55 -17.60
C GLU A 485 -24.65 10.55 -16.83
N ARG A 486 -23.40 10.91 -16.54
CA ARG A 486 -22.47 10.06 -15.80
C ARG A 486 -22.82 9.93 -14.33
N LEU A 487 -23.13 11.03 -13.64
CA LEU A 487 -23.57 10.98 -12.25
C LEU A 487 -24.78 10.04 -12.09
N LYS A 488 -25.73 10.08 -13.03
CA LYS A 488 -26.88 9.17 -13.03
C LYS A 488 -26.49 7.71 -13.21
N ASN A 489 -25.53 7.41 -14.09
CA ASN A 489 -25.04 6.04 -14.25
C ASN A 489 -24.36 5.54 -12.98
N TYR A 490 -23.59 6.42 -12.32
CA TYR A 490 -22.93 6.10 -11.07
C TYR A 490 -23.93 5.91 -9.91
N MET A 491 -24.94 6.77 -9.80
CA MET A 491 -26.05 6.61 -8.86
C MET A 491 -26.75 5.25 -9.02
N LYS A 492 -26.99 4.80 -10.27
CA LYS A 492 -27.58 3.49 -10.54
C LYS A 492 -26.69 2.33 -10.08
N HIS A 493 -25.37 2.46 -10.24
CA HIS A 493 -24.41 1.45 -9.79
C HIS A 493 -24.38 1.34 -8.26
N GLU A 494 -24.37 2.49 -7.58
CA GLU A 494 -24.29 2.55 -6.10
C GLU A 494 -25.65 2.42 -5.41
N GLY A 495 -26.75 2.33 -6.15
CA GLY A 495 -28.10 2.27 -5.61
C GLY A 495 -28.58 3.56 -4.93
N ALA A 496 -28.02 4.72 -5.31
CA ALA A 496 -28.39 6.01 -4.76
C ALA A 496 -29.63 6.59 -5.47
N GLU A 497 -30.64 7.01 -4.70
CA GLU A 497 -31.88 7.59 -5.25
C GLU A 497 -31.72 9.04 -5.71
N LYS A 498 -30.80 9.79 -5.07
CA LYS A 498 -30.53 11.21 -5.35
C LYS A 498 -29.04 11.45 -5.57
N GLY A 499 -28.73 12.37 -6.49
CA GLY A 499 -27.37 12.82 -6.77
C GLY A 499 -27.18 14.28 -6.37
N TYR A 500 -25.95 14.66 -6.09
CA TYR A 500 -25.62 16.02 -5.69
C TYR A 500 -24.44 16.55 -6.50
N MET A 501 -24.50 17.82 -6.91
CA MET A 501 -23.41 18.49 -7.59
C MET A 501 -23.05 19.81 -6.89
N LEU A 502 -21.76 20.01 -6.63
CA LEU A 502 -21.18 21.31 -6.33
C LEU A 502 -20.50 21.83 -7.58
N ILE A 503 -21.10 22.85 -8.18
CA ILE A 503 -20.66 23.40 -9.46
C ILE A 503 -20.02 24.76 -9.22
N MET A 504 -18.75 24.86 -9.54
CA MET A 504 -17.97 26.07 -9.34
C MET A 504 -17.97 26.88 -10.65
N ASP A 505 -18.62 28.05 -10.67
CA ASP A 505 -18.82 28.84 -11.90
C ASP A 505 -18.36 30.30 -11.76
N LYS A 506 -17.22 30.61 -12.38
CA LYS A 506 -16.66 31.96 -12.41
C LYS A 506 -17.46 32.97 -13.26
N THR A 507 -18.33 32.49 -14.14
CA THR A 507 -19.09 33.33 -15.09
C THR A 507 -20.39 33.85 -14.49
N ARG A 508 -20.94 33.13 -13.52
CA ARG A 508 -22.02 33.59 -12.65
C ARG A 508 -21.42 34.55 -11.63
N HIS A 509 -21.49 35.86 -11.89
CA HIS A 509 -20.90 36.92 -11.07
C HIS A 509 -21.43 36.96 -9.62
N LYS A 510 -21.00 36.01 -8.76
CA LYS A 510 -21.43 35.84 -7.35
C LYS A 510 -22.90 35.43 -7.19
N GLU A 511 -23.48 34.79 -8.19
CA GLU A 511 -24.84 34.24 -8.11
C GLU A 511 -24.81 32.81 -7.55
N PHE A 512 -24.90 32.72 -6.23
CA PHE A 512 -25.04 31.45 -5.52
C PHE A 512 -26.48 30.96 -5.66
N ILE A 513 -26.70 29.96 -6.51
CA ILE A 513 -28.03 29.44 -6.88
C ILE A 513 -28.10 27.94 -6.58
N VAL A 514 -29.32 27.45 -6.35
CA VAL A 514 -29.64 26.03 -6.22
C VAL A 514 -30.63 25.66 -7.32
N GLU A 515 -30.32 24.62 -8.09
CA GLU A 515 -31.14 24.11 -9.18
C GLU A 515 -31.41 22.63 -8.94
N ASN A 516 -32.58 22.13 -9.35
CA ASN A 516 -32.92 20.72 -9.27
C ASN A 516 -33.31 20.24 -10.66
N GLU A 517 -32.62 19.23 -11.18
CA GLU A 517 -32.88 18.67 -12.50
C GLU A 517 -32.76 17.14 -12.45
N GLU A 518 -33.82 16.45 -12.87
CA GLU A 518 -33.83 14.99 -13.10
C GLU A 518 -33.29 14.14 -11.92
N GLY A 519 -33.63 14.52 -10.68
CA GLY A 519 -33.21 13.81 -9.45
C GLY A 519 -31.84 14.22 -8.90
N VAL A 520 -31.22 15.25 -9.48
CA VAL A 520 -29.92 15.80 -9.04
C VAL A 520 -30.12 17.22 -8.50
N MET A 521 -29.63 17.48 -7.29
CA MET A 521 -29.55 18.83 -6.72
C MET A 521 -28.19 19.45 -7.05
N MET A 522 -28.22 20.63 -7.67
CA MET A 522 -27.03 21.35 -8.12
C MET A 522 -26.88 22.65 -7.32
N VAL A 523 -25.74 22.78 -6.64
CA VAL A 523 -25.39 23.93 -5.80
C VAL A 523 -24.25 24.68 -6.50
N TRP A 524 -24.54 25.90 -6.94
CA TRP A 524 -23.62 26.74 -7.71
C TRP A 524 -22.82 27.67 -6.80
N ILE A 525 -21.48 27.60 -6.88
CA ILE A 525 -20.53 28.39 -6.08
C ILE A 525 -19.80 29.40 -6.97
#